data_AF-X7XRQ8-F1
#
_entry.id   AF-X7XRQ8-F1
#
_cell.length_a   1.000
_cell.length_b   1.000
_cell.length_c   1.000
_cell.angle_alpha   90.00
_cell.angle_beta   90.00
_cell.angle_gamma   90.00
#
_symmetry.space_group_name_H-M   'P 1'
#
loop_
_entity.id
_entity.type
_entity.pdbx_description
1 polymer ?
#
loop_
_entity_poly.entity_id
_entity_poly.type
_entity_poly.pdbx_seq_one_letter_code
_entity_poly.pdbx_strand_id
1 'polypeptide(L)'
;YGRDQIGLLTGDLSVNANAPVVVMTTEVLRNMLYADSPALQGLSHVVMDEVHFLADRMRGPVWEEVILQLPEEVRVVSLSATVSNAEEFGGWMQTVRGDTTVVVDEHRPVPLWQHILVGQAPVRPVRLRRRRRTASCQPGLGASHSASPRGRPDVGLAAAPAGGRGGQGRSRFYRPLPRPEVIAKLDSEGLLPAITFVFSRAGCDAAVQQCLRSPLRLTGEDERARIAEVIDHRCGDLADADLAVLGYYEWREGLQRGSGRPPRRNAAGIPAHRRGAFRRRPDQGGVCHRNVGAGHQHAGPPPWCSSGW
;
A
#
# COMPACT_ATOMS: atom_id res chain seq x y z
N TYR A 1 -5.89 2.12 26.28
CA TYR A 1 -6.61 3.37 26.62
C TYR A 1 -8.10 3.22 26.30
N GLY A 2 -8.98 3.74 27.14
CA GLY A 2 -10.44 3.70 26.95
C GLY A 2 -10.96 4.76 25.97
N ARG A 3 -12.23 4.66 25.54
CA ARG A 3 -12.83 5.60 24.57
C ARG A 3 -12.85 7.05 25.08
N ASP A 4 -13.02 7.24 26.39
CA ASP A 4 -13.11 8.58 26.99
C ASP A 4 -11.75 9.30 27.09
N GLN A 5 -10.66 8.58 26.84
CA GLN A 5 -9.30 9.11 26.94
C GLN A 5 -8.72 9.54 25.59
N ILE A 6 -9.46 9.31 24.49
CA ILE A 6 -8.99 9.59 23.13
C ILE A 6 -9.97 10.49 22.41
N GLY A 7 -9.44 11.57 21.83
CA GLY A 7 -10.12 12.51 20.96
C GLY A 7 -9.70 12.36 19.51
N LEU A 8 -10.55 12.88 18.61
CA LEU A 8 -10.27 13.04 17.19
C LEU A 8 -10.65 14.45 16.77
N LEU A 9 -9.69 15.20 16.26
CA LEU A 9 -9.90 16.53 15.68
C LEU A 9 -9.49 16.54 14.20
N THR A 10 -10.45 16.80 13.34
CA THR A 10 -10.25 17.00 11.91
C THR A 10 -10.97 18.28 11.49
N GLY A 11 -10.74 18.77 10.27
CA GLY A 11 -11.46 19.95 9.77
C GLY A 11 -12.99 19.79 9.79
N ASP A 12 -13.50 18.56 9.65
CA ASP A 12 -14.93 18.28 9.51
C ASP A 12 -15.57 17.68 10.77
N LEU A 13 -14.77 17.02 11.62
CA LEU A 13 -15.27 16.24 12.76
C LEU A 13 -14.42 16.51 14.01
N SER A 14 -15.12 16.82 15.10
CA SER A 14 -14.57 16.94 16.44
C SER A 14 -15.26 15.95 17.37
N VAL A 15 -14.48 15.03 17.94
CA VAL A 15 -14.96 14.02 18.90
C VAL A 15 -14.04 14.05 20.10
N ASN A 16 -14.60 14.24 21.30
CA ASN A 16 -13.87 14.23 22.56
C ASN A 16 -12.60 15.11 22.52
N ALA A 17 -12.76 16.37 22.10
CA ALA A 17 -11.65 17.31 21.86
C ALA A 17 -10.78 17.57 23.10
N ASN A 18 -11.36 17.45 24.30
CA ASN A 18 -10.71 17.70 25.57
C ASN A 18 -10.08 16.44 26.17
N ALA A 19 -9.98 15.36 25.38
CA ALA A 19 -9.33 14.13 25.81
C ALA A 19 -7.85 14.36 26.08
N PRO A 20 -7.24 13.59 27.01
CA PRO A 20 -5.80 13.66 27.27
C PRO A 20 -4.93 13.28 26.05
N VAL A 21 -5.45 12.44 25.16
CA VAL A 21 -4.79 12.08 23.90
C VAL A 21 -5.70 12.49 22.76
N VAL A 22 -5.22 13.32 21.85
CA VAL A 22 -6.01 13.75 20.68
C VAL A 22 -5.27 13.40 19.40
N VAL A 23 -5.93 12.64 18.53
CA VAL A 23 -5.46 12.41 17.17
C VAL A 23 -6.00 13.54 16.30
N MET A 24 -5.12 14.22 15.58
CA MET A 24 -5.53 15.31 14.69
C MET A 24 -4.69 15.38 13.44
N THR A 25 -5.16 16.13 12.44
CA THR A 25 -4.32 16.41 11.27
C THR A 25 -3.32 17.52 11.60
N THR A 26 -2.17 17.53 10.92
CA THR A 26 -1.12 18.54 11.14
C THR A 26 -1.64 19.96 10.90
N GLU A 27 -2.55 20.13 9.95
CA GLU A 27 -3.19 21.41 9.64
C GLU A 27 -4.07 21.92 10.80
N VAL A 28 -4.78 21.04 11.50
CA VAL A 28 -5.58 21.42 12.66
C VAL A 28 -4.68 21.88 13.80
N LEU A 29 -3.60 21.12 14.09
CA LEU A 29 -2.62 21.52 15.11
C LEU A 29 -1.99 22.87 14.78
N ARG A 30 -1.54 23.04 13.53
CA ARG A 30 -0.99 24.30 13.01
C ARG A 30 -1.95 25.47 13.24
N ASN A 31 -3.23 25.31 12.91
CA ASN A 31 -4.22 26.35 13.11
C ASN A 31 -4.46 26.67 14.60
N MET A 32 -4.42 25.66 15.47
CA MET A 32 -4.55 25.85 16.92
C MET A 32 -3.36 26.61 17.50
N LEU A 33 -2.15 26.39 16.98
CA LEU A 33 -0.94 27.13 17.34
C LEU A 33 -1.05 28.60 16.90
N TYR A 34 -1.45 28.87 15.66
CA TYR A 34 -1.65 30.24 15.19
C TYR A 34 -2.71 31.03 15.96
N ALA A 35 -3.71 30.34 16.50
CA ALA A 35 -4.80 30.94 17.24
C ALA A 35 -4.55 30.99 18.76
N ASP A 36 -3.36 30.60 19.24
CA ASP A 36 -3.04 30.45 20.67
C ASP A 36 -4.14 29.71 21.44
N SER A 37 -4.59 28.59 20.88
CA SER A 37 -5.78 27.90 21.39
C SER A 37 -5.58 27.46 22.85
N PRO A 38 -6.53 27.75 23.76
CA PRO A 38 -6.44 27.32 25.15
C PRO A 38 -6.45 25.80 25.30
N ALA A 39 -6.90 25.06 24.28
CA ALA A 39 -6.85 23.60 24.25
C ALA A 39 -5.41 23.04 24.20
N LEU A 40 -4.41 23.85 23.84
CA LEU A 40 -3.01 23.47 23.89
C LEU A 40 -2.35 23.75 25.25
N GLN A 41 -3.07 24.35 26.21
CA GLN A 41 -2.54 24.57 27.55
C GLN A 41 -2.27 23.23 28.24
N GLY A 42 -1.04 23.05 28.72
CA GLY A 42 -0.61 21.77 29.32
C GLY A 42 -0.24 20.69 28.31
N LEU A 43 -0.16 21.02 27.01
CA LEU A 43 0.39 20.13 26.00
C LEU A 43 1.85 19.81 26.37
N SER A 44 2.14 18.53 26.53
CA SER A 44 3.49 18.08 26.93
C SER A 44 4.23 17.34 25.82
N HIS A 45 3.50 16.64 24.95
CA HIS A 45 4.08 15.80 23.91
C HIS A 45 3.30 15.94 22.60
N VAL A 46 4.02 15.99 21.49
CA VAL A 46 3.47 15.91 20.13
C VAL A 46 4.13 14.74 19.41
N VAL A 47 3.32 13.80 18.95
CA VAL A 47 3.77 12.69 18.10
C VAL A 47 3.49 13.07 16.65
N MET A 48 4.54 13.16 15.85
CA MET A 48 4.47 13.46 14.43
C MET A 48 4.73 12.17 13.64
N ASP A 49 3.69 11.60 13.04
CA ASP A 49 3.75 10.32 12.32
C ASP A 49 3.99 10.49 10.82
N GLU A 50 4.86 9.66 10.24
CA GLU A 50 5.30 9.73 8.85
C GLU A 50 6.06 11.02 8.49
N VAL A 51 7.03 11.42 9.31
CA VAL A 51 7.81 12.66 9.13
C VAL A 51 8.59 12.73 7.80
N HIS A 52 8.69 11.63 7.04
CA HIS A 52 9.19 11.67 5.67
C HIS A 52 8.38 12.59 4.73
N PHE A 53 7.15 12.97 5.11
CA PHE A 53 6.38 14.00 4.42
C PHE A 53 6.98 15.41 4.51
N LEU A 54 7.97 15.65 5.39
CA LEU A 54 8.67 16.93 5.45
C LEU A 54 9.34 17.28 4.11
N ALA A 55 9.83 16.27 3.38
CA ALA A 55 10.44 16.45 2.07
C ALA A 55 9.42 16.71 0.94
N ASP A 56 8.12 16.60 1.22
CA ASP A 56 7.06 16.86 0.24
C ASP A 56 6.86 18.37 0.05
N ARG A 57 6.88 18.85 -1.19
CA ARG A 57 6.80 20.30 -1.49
C ARG A 57 5.50 20.96 -1.04
N MET A 58 4.42 20.21 -0.91
CA MET A 58 3.10 20.75 -0.54
C MET A 58 2.83 20.60 0.95
N ARG A 59 3.31 19.51 1.57
CA ARG A 59 3.04 19.20 2.99
C ARG A 59 4.15 19.66 3.93
N GLY A 60 5.40 19.66 3.46
CA GLY A 60 6.58 20.04 4.24
C GLY A 60 6.44 21.37 4.98
N PRO A 61 5.97 22.46 4.33
CA PRO A 61 5.85 23.76 5.01
C PRO A 61 4.96 23.73 6.26
N VAL A 62 3.84 22.99 6.23
CA VAL A 62 2.93 22.88 7.38
C VAL A 62 3.61 22.15 8.54
N TRP A 63 4.42 21.15 8.23
CA TRP A 63 5.17 20.39 9.23
C TRP A 63 6.27 21.24 9.87
N GLU A 64 7.04 21.97 9.05
CA GLU A 64 8.07 22.90 9.52
C GLU A 64 7.48 23.98 10.43
N GLU A 65 6.36 24.59 10.03
CA GLU A 65 5.68 25.62 10.83
C GLU A 65 5.26 25.09 12.20
N VAL A 66 4.69 23.87 12.28
CA VAL A 66 4.34 23.24 13.56
C VAL A 66 5.59 23.01 14.41
N ILE A 67 6.65 22.46 13.82
CA ILE A 67 7.92 22.20 14.52
C ILE A 67 8.62 23.50 14.93
N LEU A 68 8.35 24.63 14.30
CA LEU A 68 8.91 25.92 14.72
C LEU A 68 8.05 26.62 15.78
N GLN A 69 6.73 26.45 15.74
CA GLN A 69 5.80 27.19 16.60
C GLN A 69 5.45 26.51 17.93
N LEU A 70 5.65 25.19 18.08
CA LEU A 70 5.38 24.57 19.39
C LEU A 70 6.25 25.23 20.48
N PRO A 71 5.73 25.43 21.70
CA PRO A 71 6.56 25.89 22.82
C PRO A 71 7.78 24.99 23.05
N GLU A 72 8.87 25.54 23.59
CA GLU A 72 10.11 24.80 23.85
C GLU A 72 9.92 23.66 24.86
N GLU A 73 8.98 23.80 25.80
CA GLU A 73 8.67 22.74 26.78
C GLU A 73 7.98 21.49 26.18
N VAL A 74 7.46 21.59 24.95
CA VAL A 74 6.75 20.48 24.31
C VAL A 74 7.73 19.51 23.67
N ARG A 75 7.67 18.25 24.09
CA ARG A 75 8.52 17.18 23.53
C ARG A 75 7.95 16.67 22.21
N VAL A 76 8.79 16.66 21.18
CA VAL A 76 8.40 16.16 19.84
C VAL A 76 8.92 14.74 19.65
N VAL A 77 8.04 13.83 19.26
CA VAL A 77 8.37 12.45 18.88
C VAL A 77 8.06 12.28 17.40
N SER A 78 9.10 12.18 16.57
CA SER A 78 8.95 12.02 15.12
C SER A 78 9.11 10.56 14.70
N LEU A 79 8.10 10.00 14.05
CA LEU A 79 8.09 8.61 13.59
C LEU A 79 8.15 8.56 12.06
N SER A 80 8.89 7.61 11.50
CA SER A 80 8.90 7.36 10.05
C SER A 80 9.38 5.95 9.73
N ALA A 81 8.88 5.37 8.63
CA ALA A 81 9.18 3.99 8.25
C ALA A 81 10.60 3.79 7.71
N THR A 82 11.05 4.62 6.75
CA THR A 82 12.40 4.55 6.17
C THR A 82 12.80 5.92 5.65
N VAL A 83 13.76 6.56 6.31
CA VAL A 83 14.28 7.87 5.92
C VAL A 83 15.76 7.71 5.65
N SER A 84 16.20 7.94 4.41
CA SER A 84 17.63 7.85 4.06
C SER A 84 18.46 9.00 4.64
N ASN A 85 17.81 10.05 5.15
CA ASN A 85 18.42 11.24 5.73
C ASN A 85 18.02 11.46 7.20
N ALA A 86 17.85 10.39 7.98
CA ALA A 86 17.48 10.48 9.39
C ALA A 86 18.48 11.31 10.23
N GLU A 87 19.78 11.21 9.91
CA GLU A 87 20.82 11.99 10.59
C GLU A 87 20.74 13.49 10.30
N GLU A 88 20.47 13.88 9.04
CA GLU A 88 20.29 15.27 8.63
C GLU A 88 19.06 15.88 9.33
N PHE A 89 17.94 15.14 9.32
CA PHE A 89 16.73 15.53 10.03
C PHE A 89 16.99 15.68 11.54
N GLY A 90 17.73 14.73 12.13
CA GLY A 90 18.15 14.79 13.52
C GLY A 90 18.97 16.03 13.84
N GLY A 91 19.97 16.36 13.03
CA GLY A 91 20.79 17.56 13.21
C GLY A 91 19.98 18.87 13.08
N TRP A 92 19.02 18.91 12.15
CA TRP A 92 18.09 20.04 12.05
C TRP A 92 17.19 20.15 13.28
N MET A 93 16.59 19.05 13.74
CA MET A 93 15.82 19.02 14.99
C MET A 93 16.68 19.45 16.18
N GLN A 94 17.95 19.04 16.24
CA GLN A 94 18.85 19.49 17.30
C GLN A 94 19.08 21.00 17.29
N THR A 95 19.19 21.59 16.11
CA THR A 95 19.37 23.03 15.94
C THR A 95 18.11 23.81 16.33
N VAL A 96 16.92 23.28 16.01
CA VAL A 96 15.64 23.97 16.23
C VAL A 96 15.06 23.73 17.62
N ARG A 97 15.24 22.53 18.19
CA ARG A 97 14.59 22.07 19.43
C ARG A 97 15.54 21.68 20.54
N GLY A 98 16.85 21.67 20.30
CA GLY A 98 17.85 21.28 21.30
C GLY A 98 18.03 19.77 21.39
N ASP A 99 18.20 19.22 22.59
CA ASP A 99 18.59 17.80 22.76
C ASP A 99 17.62 16.83 22.08
N THR A 100 18.07 16.21 20.98
CA THR A 100 17.27 15.28 20.17
C THR A 100 18.10 14.03 19.89
N THR A 101 17.58 12.88 20.32
CA THR A 101 18.18 11.57 20.04
C THR A 101 17.56 10.96 18.79
N VAL A 102 18.40 10.59 17.82
CA VAL A 102 17.96 9.87 16.62
C VAL A 102 18.10 8.37 16.86
N VAL A 103 17.00 7.63 16.69
CA VAL A 103 16.99 6.17 16.79
C VAL A 103 16.69 5.59 15.41
N VAL A 104 17.60 4.77 14.89
CA VAL A 104 17.44 4.10 13.60
C VAL A 104 17.53 2.59 13.81
N ASP A 105 16.53 1.87 13.30
CA ASP A 105 16.54 0.42 13.23
C ASP A 105 16.27 -0.03 11.79
N GLU A 106 17.19 -0.83 11.22
CA GLU A 106 17.06 -1.40 9.88
C GLU A 106 16.44 -2.81 9.89
N HIS A 107 16.24 -3.40 11.07
CA HIS A 107 15.66 -4.72 11.19
C HIS A 107 14.17 -4.69 10.86
N ARG A 108 13.77 -5.41 9.80
CA ARG A 108 12.36 -5.60 9.47
C ARG A 108 11.84 -6.87 10.18
N PRO A 109 10.90 -6.77 11.13
CA PRO A 109 10.39 -7.94 11.86
C PRO A 109 9.73 -8.98 10.94
N VAL A 110 9.12 -8.54 9.84
CA VAL A 110 8.53 -9.41 8.82
C VAL A 110 9.34 -9.29 7.53
N PRO A 111 10.23 -10.24 7.20
CA PRO A 111 11.04 -10.18 5.99
C PRO A 111 10.16 -10.17 4.74
N LEU A 112 10.62 -9.47 3.70
CA LEU A 112 9.93 -9.41 2.41
C LEU A 112 10.72 -10.19 1.35
N TRP A 113 9.99 -10.95 0.53
CA TRP A 113 10.53 -11.64 -0.62
C TRP A 113 9.93 -11.06 -1.90
N GLN A 114 10.79 -10.71 -2.84
CA GLN A 114 10.37 -10.19 -4.14
C GLN A 114 10.19 -11.35 -5.12
N HIS A 115 9.11 -11.31 -5.87
CA HIS A 115 8.80 -12.30 -6.90
C HIS A 115 8.53 -11.57 -8.22
N ILE A 116 8.89 -12.22 -9.33
CA ILE A 116 8.60 -11.71 -10.67
C ILE A 116 7.78 -12.75 -11.41
N LEU A 117 6.66 -12.31 -11.99
CA LEU A 117 5.81 -13.12 -12.85
C LEU A 117 6.08 -12.76 -14.32
N VAL A 118 6.54 -13.74 -15.12
CA VAL A 118 6.80 -13.61 -16.55
C VAL A 118 6.02 -14.67 -17.31
N GLY A 119 5.06 -14.25 -18.12
CA GLY A 119 4.18 -15.12 -18.90
C GLY A 119 3.35 -16.03 -18.01
N GLN A 120 3.21 -17.29 -18.41
CA GLN A 120 2.52 -18.32 -17.63
C GLN A 120 3.44 -19.05 -16.64
N ALA A 121 4.71 -18.68 -16.56
CA ALA A 121 5.69 -19.35 -15.70
C ALA A 121 5.27 -19.29 -14.21
N PRO A 122 5.68 -20.26 -13.38
CA PRO A 122 5.48 -20.21 -11.93
C PRO A 122 6.05 -18.92 -11.35
N VAL A 123 5.43 -18.40 -10.28
CA VAL A 123 5.96 -17.23 -9.57
C VAL A 123 7.31 -17.63 -8.98
N ARG A 124 8.41 -17.06 -9.49
CA ARG A 124 9.74 -17.43 -9.01
C ARG A 124 10.24 -16.40 -7.98
N PRO A 125 10.75 -16.86 -6.83
CA PRO A 125 11.39 -15.96 -5.88
C PRO A 125 12.64 -15.38 -6.53
N VAL A 126 12.71 -14.05 -6.59
CA VAL A 126 13.91 -13.34 -6.98
C VAL A 126 14.54 -12.82 -5.70
N ARG A 127 15.60 -13.50 -5.26
CA ARG A 127 16.44 -12.96 -4.20
C ARG A 127 17.31 -11.87 -4.82
N LEU A 128 16.82 -10.63 -4.84
CA LEU A 128 17.70 -9.47 -5.00
C LEU A 128 18.60 -9.40 -3.77
N ARG A 129 19.72 -10.11 -3.81
CA ARG A 129 20.87 -9.74 -2.98
C ARG A 129 21.17 -8.29 -3.36
N ARG A 130 21.17 -7.38 -2.38
CA ARG A 130 21.80 -6.05 -2.50
C ARG A 130 23.29 -6.27 -2.84
N ARG A 131 23.59 -6.60 -4.10
CA ARG A 131 24.94 -6.57 -4.62
C ARG A 131 25.27 -5.09 -4.73
N ARG A 132 26.22 -4.63 -3.91
CA ARG A 132 27.00 -3.43 -4.23
C ARG A 132 27.43 -3.58 -5.69
N ARG A 133 27.12 -2.59 -6.51
CA ARG A 133 27.33 -2.62 -7.97
C ARG A 133 28.80 -2.94 -8.26
N THR A 134 29.08 -4.17 -8.67
CA THR A 134 30.14 -4.46 -9.64
C THR A 134 29.44 -4.94 -10.90
N ALA A 135 29.60 -4.17 -11.96
CA ALA A 135 29.03 -4.46 -13.26
C ALA A 135 29.70 -5.72 -13.83
N SER A 136 28.96 -6.82 -13.83
CA SER A 136 29.19 -7.92 -14.76
C SER A 136 27.86 -8.60 -15.05
N CYS A 137 27.14 -8.04 -16.03
CA CYS A 137 26.04 -8.74 -16.68
C CYS A 137 26.67 -9.80 -17.60
N GLN A 138 26.67 -11.06 -17.20
CA GLN A 138 26.84 -12.17 -18.14
C GLN A 138 25.47 -12.47 -18.77
N PRO A 139 25.30 -12.34 -20.10
CA PRO A 139 24.06 -12.71 -20.77
C PRO A 139 24.06 -14.22 -21.00
N GLY A 140 23.33 -14.95 -20.17
CA GLY A 140 23.12 -16.40 -20.29
C GLY A 140 21.66 -16.74 -20.60
N LEU A 141 21.16 -16.33 -21.76
CA LEU A 141 19.94 -16.87 -22.36
C LEU A 141 20.21 -17.11 -23.84
N GLY A 142 20.26 -18.38 -24.22
CA GLY A 142 20.84 -18.90 -25.45
C GLY A 142 20.26 -18.30 -26.72
N ALA A 143 21.15 -17.73 -27.53
CA ALA A 143 20.94 -17.57 -28.97
C ALA A 143 21.08 -18.95 -29.63
N SER A 144 20.01 -19.41 -30.24
CA SER A 144 20.03 -20.51 -31.19
C SER A 144 19.21 -20.04 -32.37
N HIS A 145 19.87 -19.70 -33.47
CA HIS A 145 19.53 -20.08 -34.85
C HIS A 145 20.40 -19.30 -35.85
N SER A 146 21.40 -20.03 -36.35
CA SER A 146 21.95 -20.05 -37.72
C SER A 146 22.21 -18.74 -38.46
N ALA A 147 23.50 -18.45 -38.63
CA ALA A 147 24.07 -17.60 -39.67
C ALA A 147 23.92 -18.22 -41.08
N SER A 148 23.70 -17.39 -42.09
CA SER A 148 24.55 -17.41 -43.29
C SER A 148 24.53 -16.08 -44.07
N PRO A 149 25.65 -15.66 -44.68
CA PRO A 149 25.85 -14.35 -45.30
C PRO A 149 25.84 -14.39 -46.84
N ARG A 150 25.50 -13.27 -47.50
CA ARG A 150 26.09 -12.69 -48.74
C ARG A 150 25.06 -11.93 -49.60
N GLY A 151 25.48 -10.76 -50.12
CA GLY A 151 24.86 -10.06 -51.25
C GLY A 151 24.59 -8.56 -51.03
N ARG A 152 25.51 -7.69 -51.46
CA ARG A 152 25.28 -6.24 -51.70
C ARG A 152 24.76 -6.03 -53.16
N PRO A 153 24.57 -4.79 -53.64
CA PRO A 153 23.46 -3.86 -53.41
C PRO A 153 22.76 -3.49 -54.74
N ASP A 154 21.58 -2.85 -54.75
CA ASP A 154 21.26 -1.97 -55.88
C ASP A 154 20.24 -0.87 -55.55
N VAL A 155 20.45 0.27 -56.18
CA VAL A 155 19.72 1.54 -56.06
C VAL A 155 18.71 1.60 -57.20
N GLY A 156 17.44 1.87 -56.91
CA GLY A 156 16.41 2.02 -57.94
C GLY A 156 15.21 2.82 -57.44
N LEU A 157 15.04 4.01 -58.01
CA LEU A 157 13.93 4.95 -57.80
C LEU A 157 12.62 4.42 -58.42
N ALA A 158 11.52 4.79 -57.75
CA ALA A 158 10.18 5.10 -58.30
C ALA A 158 9.13 3.98 -58.59
N ALA A 159 7.88 4.43 -58.36
CA ALA A 159 6.56 3.93 -58.78
C ALA A 159 5.82 2.96 -57.85
N ALA A 160 4.77 3.48 -57.19
CA ALA A 160 3.60 2.69 -56.81
C ALA A 160 2.81 2.30 -58.08
N PRO A 161 2.09 1.16 -58.09
CA PRO A 161 0.68 1.24 -57.67
C PRO A 161 0.16 0.04 -56.85
N ALA A 162 -0.93 0.35 -56.13
CA ALA A 162 -2.01 -0.49 -55.60
C ALA A 162 -1.89 -2.02 -55.61
N GLY A 163 -2.11 -2.62 -54.43
CA GLY A 163 -2.74 -3.93 -54.28
C GLY A 163 -1.95 -4.90 -53.42
N GLY A 164 -2.26 -4.99 -52.14
CA GLY A 164 -1.68 -6.03 -51.28
C GLY A 164 -1.97 -5.85 -49.81
N ARG A 165 -3.12 -6.36 -49.35
CA ARG A 165 -3.37 -6.71 -47.95
C ARG A 165 -2.27 -7.69 -47.49
N GLY A 166 -1.23 -7.17 -46.85
CA GLY A 166 -0.19 -7.95 -46.21
C GLY A 166 0.04 -7.40 -44.82
N GLY A 167 -0.62 -8.00 -43.84
CA GLY A 167 -0.51 -7.61 -42.44
C GLY A 167 0.95 -7.54 -42.01
N GLN A 168 1.41 -6.34 -41.66
CA GLN A 168 2.62 -6.18 -40.87
C GLN A 168 2.43 -7.02 -39.61
N GLY A 169 3.18 -8.11 -39.51
CA GLY A 169 3.32 -8.90 -38.30
C GLY A 169 3.81 -7.99 -37.19
N ARG A 170 2.85 -7.41 -36.45
CA ARG A 170 3.11 -6.82 -35.15
C ARG A 170 3.87 -7.89 -34.38
N SER A 171 5.10 -7.53 -33.99
CA SER A 171 5.92 -8.22 -33.00
C SER A 171 5.02 -8.99 -32.03
N ARG A 172 5.37 -10.24 -31.72
CA ARG A 172 4.71 -11.04 -30.67
C ARG A 172 4.83 -10.28 -29.35
N PHE A 173 3.97 -9.27 -29.18
CA PHE A 173 3.89 -8.46 -28.00
C PHE A 173 3.43 -9.41 -26.90
N TYR A 174 4.32 -9.61 -25.94
CA TYR A 174 4.01 -10.26 -24.68
C TYR A 174 2.65 -9.75 -24.19
N ARG A 175 1.63 -10.62 -24.21
CA ARG A 175 0.33 -10.30 -23.66
C ARG A 175 0.40 -10.66 -22.18
N PRO A 176 0.38 -9.67 -21.27
CA PRO A 176 0.37 -9.98 -19.85
C PRO A 176 -0.86 -10.83 -19.53
N LEU A 177 -0.70 -11.74 -18.57
CA LEU A 177 -1.80 -12.55 -18.04
C LEU A 177 -2.97 -11.63 -17.62
N PRO A 178 -4.22 -12.02 -17.92
CA PRO A 178 -5.37 -11.29 -17.41
C PRO A 178 -5.38 -11.37 -15.88
N ARG A 179 -5.82 -10.29 -15.23
CA ARG A 179 -5.77 -10.16 -13.76
C ARG A 179 -6.43 -11.31 -13.00
N PRO A 180 -7.59 -11.85 -13.43
CA PRO A 180 -8.20 -12.98 -12.74
C PRO A 180 -7.32 -14.24 -12.73
N GLU A 181 -6.55 -14.48 -13.79
CA GLU A 181 -5.60 -15.61 -13.84
C GLU A 181 -4.42 -15.38 -12.91
N VAL A 182 -3.92 -14.14 -12.80
CA VAL A 182 -2.89 -13.79 -11.81
C VAL A 182 -3.39 -14.01 -10.40
N ILE A 183 -4.62 -13.60 -10.10
CA ILE A 183 -5.23 -13.78 -8.78
C ILE A 183 -5.44 -15.27 -8.47
N ALA A 184 -5.97 -16.04 -9.41
CA ALA A 184 -6.13 -17.48 -9.26
C ALA A 184 -4.79 -18.20 -9.03
N LYS A 185 -3.72 -17.74 -9.70
CA LYS A 185 -2.37 -18.26 -9.46
C LYS A 185 -1.90 -17.95 -8.03
N LEU A 186 -2.06 -16.70 -7.58
CA LEU A 186 -1.70 -16.31 -6.21
C LEU A 186 -2.51 -17.09 -5.17
N ASP A 187 -3.79 -17.35 -5.45
CA ASP A 187 -4.65 -18.17 -4.59
C ASP A 187 -4.17 -19.62 -4.51
N SER A 188 -3.83 -20.23 -5.66
CA SER A 188 -3.29 -21.59 -5.71
C SER A 188 -1.95 -21.75 -4.98
N GLU A 189 -1.17 -20.67 -4.85
CA GLU A 189 0.09 -20.63 -4.12
C GLU A 189 -0.09 -20.16 -2.65
N GLY A 190 -1.32 -19.90 -2.20
CA GLY A 190 -1.61 -19.46 -0.83
C GLY A 190 -1.10 -18.04 -0.50
N LEU A 191 -0.94 -17.19 -1.52
CA LEU A 191 -0.37 -15.84 -1.42
C LEU A 191 -1.43 -14.74 -1.29
N LEU A 192 -2.71 -15.10 -1.09
CA LEU A 192 -3.77 -14.14 -0.79
C LEU A 192 -3.87 -13.87 0.72
N PRO A 193 -4.26 -12.66 1.15
CA PRO A 193 -4.72 -11.53 0.34
C PRO A 193 -3.58 -10.77 -0.38
N ALA A 194 -3.88 -10.21 -1.55
CA ALA A 194 -2.94 -9.41 -2.33
C ALA A 194 -3.44 -7.98 -2.58
N ILE A 195 -2.56 -7.00 -2.41
CA ILE A 195 -2.81 -5.59 -2.76
C ILE A 195 -2.16 -5.30 -4.11
N THR A 196 -2.97 -4.96 -5.12
CA THR A 196 -2.47 -4.63 -6.46
C THR A 196 -2.42 -3.12 -6.65
N PHE A 197 -1.23 -2.58 -6.87
CA PHE A 197 -1.04 -1.16 -7.17
C PHE A 197 -1.32 -0.88 -8.66
N VAL A 198 -2.37 -0.10 -8.94
CA VAL A 198 -2.69 0.39 -10.28
C VAL A 198 -2.70 1.92 -10.25
N PHE A 199 -1.84 2.54 -11.04
CA PHE A 199 -1.55 3.98 -10.99
C PHE A 199 -2.55 4.85 -11.76
N SER A 200 -3.77 4.36 -12.01
CA SER A 200 -4.83 5.16 -12.63
C SER A 200 -6.20 4.74 -12.12
N ARG A 201 -7.10 5.74 -11.93
CA ARG A 201 -8.47 5.49 -11.46
C ARG A 201 -9.24 4.60 -12.44
N ALA A 202 -9.21 4.96 -13.73
CA ALA A 202 -9.83 4.16 -14.79
C ALA A 202 -9.23 2.75 -14.86
N GLY A 203 -7.93 2.59 -14.58
CA GLY A 203 -7.26 1.29 -14.51
C GLY A 203 -7.74 0.44 -13.33
N CYS A 204 -7.97 1.04 -12.16
CA CYS A 204 -8.56 0.34 -11.01
C CYS A 204 -9.97 -0.15 -11.33
N ASP A 205 -10.80 0.72 -11.93
CA ASP A 205 -12.18 0.38 -12.30
C ASP A 205 -12.19 -0.76 -13.33
N ALA A 206 -11.35 -0.67 -14.36
CA ALA A 206 -11.18 -1.72 -15.36
C ALA A 206 -10.66 -3.04 -14.75
N ALA A 207 -9.78 -2.98 -13.74
CA ALA A 207 -9.26 -4.16 -13.06
C ALA A 207 -10.35 -4.90 -12.28
N VAL A 208 -11.19 -4.17 -11.53
CA VAL A 208 -12.33 -4.76 -10.82
C VAL A 208 -13.33 -5.34 -11.80
N GLN A 209 -13.67 -4.60 -12.85
CA GLN A 209 -14.59 -5.07 -13.90
C GLN A 209 -14.08 -6.34 -14.61
N GLN A 210 -12.78 -6.46 -14.82
CA GLN A 210 -12.17 -7.69 -15.34
C GLN A 210 -12.38 -8.89 -14.41
N CYS A 211 -12.36 -8.67 -13.09
CA CYS A 211 -12.61 -9.72 -12.10
C CYS A 211 -14.10 -10.06 -11.99
N LEU A 212 -15.00 -9.07 -12.05
CA LEU A 212 -16.45 -9.29 -12.02
C LEU A 212 -16.96 -10.09 -13.23
N ARG A 213 -16.36 -9.90 -14.41
CA ARG A 213 -16.67 -10.68 -15.62
C ARG A 213 -16.13 -12.10 -15.60
N SER A 214 -15.25 -12.42 -14.66
CA SER A 214 -14.67 -13.75 -14.46
C SER A 214 -15.50 -14.56 -13.45
N PRO A 215 -15.46 -15.91 -13.50
CA PRO A 215 -16.01 -16.76 -12.46
C PRO A 215 -15.23 -16.71 -11.13
N LEU A 216 -14.14 -15.93 -11.04
CA LEU A 216 -13.34 -15.77 -9.83
C LEU A 216 -14.20 -15.35 -8.64
N ARG A 217 -14.15 -16.15 -7.58
CA ARG A 217 -14.81 -15.90 -6.29
C ARG A 217 -13.85 -16.34 -5.18
N LEU A 218 -13.51 -15.40 -4.30
CA LEU A 218 -12.56 -15.62 -3.21
C LEU A 218 -13.26 -15.80 -1.84
N THR A 219 -14.58 -15.68 -1.82
CA THR A 219 -15.40 -15.66 -0.61
C THR A 219 -16.40 -16.80 -0.59
N GLY A 220 -16.59 -17.39 0.59
CA GLY A 220 -17.64 -18.38 0.84
C GLY A 220 -19.05 -17.78 0.90
N GLU A 221 -20.06 -18.63 1.04
CA GLU A 221 -21.45 -18.21 1.21
C GLU A 221 -21.67 -17.45 2.52
N ASP A 222 -21.18 -17.98 3.63
CA ASP A 222 -21.29 -17.34 4.95
C ASP A 222 -20.54 -16.00 5.01
N GLU A 223 -19.34 -15.95 4.41
CA GLU A 223 -18.56 -14.71 4.31
C GLU A 223 -19.29 -13.66 3.48
N ARG A 224 -19.93 -14.07 2.38
CA ARG A 224 -20.74 -13.18 1.54
C ARG A 224 -21.95 -12.64 2.30
N ALA A 225 -22.66 -13.47 3.05
CA ALA A 225 -23.79 -13.05 3.87
C ALA A 225 -23.34 -12.01 4.92
N ARG A 226 -22.23 -12.28 5.60
CA ARG A 226 -21.64 -11.35 6.57
C ARG A 226 -21.17 -10.03 5.94
N ILE A 227 -20.56 -10.09 4.76
CA ILE A 227 -20.16 -8.89 4.00
C ILE A 227 -21.40 -8.08 3.61
N ALA A 228 -22.46 -8.74 3.15
CA ALA A 228 -23.72 -8.09 2.81
C ALA A 228 -24.32 -7.36 4.02
N GLU A 229 -24.40 -8.04 5.17
CA GLU A 229 -24.92 -7.48 6.42
C GLU A 229 -24.13 -6.24 6.85
N VAL A 230 -22.79 -6.30 6.81
CA VAL A 230 -21.92 -5.16 7.16
C VAL A 230 -22.11 -3.99 6.20
N ILE A 231 -22.29 -4.28 4.90
CA ILE A 231 -22.53 -3.25 3.89
C ILE A 231 -23.89 -2.59 4.13
N ASP A 232 -24.94 -3.39 4.30
CA ASP A 232 -26.31 -2.92 4.49
C ASP A 232 -26.45 -2.11 5.79
N HIS A 233 -25.85 -2.56 6.90
CA HIS A 233 -25.81 -1.81 8.16
C HIS A 233 -25.12 -0.44 7.99
N ARG A 234 -24.09 -0.33 7.15
CA ARG A 234 -23.31 0.92 7.01
C ARG A 234 -23.82 1.86 5.94
N CYS A 235 -24.55 1.33 4.96
CA CYS A 235 -25.03 2.09 3.81
C CYS A 235 -26.56 2.24 3.82
N GLY A 236 -27.25 1.70 4.82
CA GLY A 236 -28.71 1.73 4.91
C GLY A 236 -29.31 3.13 5.03
N ASP A 237 -28.54 4.11 5.53
CA ASP A 237 -28.99 5.50 5.68
C ASP A 237 -28.86 6.34 4.39
N LEU A 238 -28.40 5.74 3.28
CA LEU A 238 -28.18 6.46 2.02
C LEU A 238 -29.41 6.42 1.14
N ALA A 239 -29.72 7.56 0.51
CA ALA A 239 -30.81 7.65 -0.45
C ALA A 239 -30.49 6.85 -1.73
N ASP A 240 -31.51 6.23 -2.32
CA ASP A 240 -31.35 5.41 -3.53
C ASP A 240 -30.71 6.16 -4.71
N ALA A 241 -30.99 7.46 -4.82
CA ALA A 241 -30.38 8.33 -5.83
C ALA A 241 -28.85 8.42 -5.68
N ASP A 242 -28.35 8.45 -4.45
CA ASP A 242 -26.91 8.50 -4.16
C ASP A 242 -26.25 7.15 -4.43
N LEU A 243 -26.93 6.03 -4.14
CA LEU A 243 -26.40 4.69 -4.38
C LEU A 243 -26.03 4.47 -5.85
N ALA A 244 -26.86 4.95 -6.78
CA ALA A 244 -26.61 4.86 -8.22
C ALA A 244 -25.38 5.68 -8.63
N VAL A 245 -25.27 6.92 -8.16
CA VAL A 245 -24.13 7.82 -8.47
C VAL A 245 -22.81 7.27 -7.94
N LEU A 246 -22.85 6.62 -6.77
CA LEU A 246 -21.67 6.05 -6.11
C LEU A 246 -21.17 4.74 -6.76
N GLY A 247 -21.97 4.14 -7.65
CA GLY A 247 -21.67 2.80 -8.20
C GLY A 247 -21.75 1.72 -7.11
N TYR A 248 -22.68 1.88 -6.17
CA TYR A 248 -22.82 1.04 -4.98
C TYR A 248 -22.97 -0.44 -5.32
N TYR A 249 -23.79 -0.78 -6.31
CA TYR A 249 -24.09 -2.17 -6.66
C TYR A 249 -22.87 -2.93 -7.18
N GLU A 250 -22.11 -2.34 -8.10
CA GLU A 250 -20.86 -2.94 -8.61
C GLU A 250 -19.81 -3.09 -7.50
N TRP A 251 -19.75 -2.10 -6.60
CA TRP A 251 -18.85 -2.13 -5.46
C TRP A 251 -19.23 -3.21 -4.44
N ARG A 252 -20.52 -3.32 -4.10
CA ARG A 252 -21.08 -4.36 -3.23
C ARG A 252 -20.80 -5.74 -3.81
N GLU A 253 -21.08 -5.94 -5.10
CA GLU A 253 -20.82 -7.21 -5.78
C GLU A 253 -19.33 -7.56 -5.76
N GLY A 254 -18.45 -6.58 -6.03
CA GLY A 254 -17.01 -6.77 -5.94
C GLY A 254 -16.57 -7.26 -4.56
N LEU A 255 -17.00 -6.57 -3.49
CA LEU A 255 -16.68 -6.95 -2.12
C LEU A 255 -17.22 -8.34 -1.77
N GLN A 256 -18.45 -8.66 -2.18
CA GLN A 256 -19.07 -9.95 -1.96
C GLN A 256 -18.36 -11.11 -2.68
N ARG A 257 -17.60 -10.84 -3.76
CA ARG A 257 -16.74 -11.82 -4.46
C ARG A 257 -15.28 -11.83 -3.94
N GLY A 258 -14.94 -10.94 -2.99
CA GLY A 258 -13.60 -10.81 -2.43
C GLY A 258 -12.65 -9.89 -3.21
N SER A 259 -13.16 -9.08 -4.15
CA SER A 259 -12.37 -8.11 -4.91
C SER A 259 -12.89 -6.69 -4.68
N GLY A 260 -12.14 -5.85 -3.97
CA GLY A 260 -12.53 -4.48 -3.68
C GLY A 260 -11.57 -3.45 -4.28
N ARG A 261 -12.09 -2.26 -4.59
CA ARG A 261 -11.28 -1.04 -4.70
C ARG A 261 -11.75 0.00 -3.69
N PRO A 262 -10.89 0.94 -3.27
CA PRO A 262 -11.33 2.09 -2.50
C PRO A 262 -12.41 2.88 -3.26
N PRO A 263 -13.40 3.46 -2.55
CA PRO A 263 -14.49 4.20 -3.19
C PRO A 263 -13.99 5.41 -3.99
N ARG A 264 -14.79 5.86 -4.98
CA ARG A 264 -14.47 6.99 -5.84
C ARG A 264 -14.30 8.28 -5.01
N ARG A 265 -13.22 9.03 -5.27
CA ARG A 265 -12.84 10.27 -4.56
C ARG A 265 -13.84 11.43 -4.71
N ASN A 266 -14.82 11.34 -5.62
CA ASN A 266 -15.86 12.37 -5.80
C ASN A 266 -17.05 12.18 -4.84
N ALA A 267 -17.07 11.13 -4.00
CA ALA A 267 -17.94 11.08 -2.84
C ALA A 267 -17.33 11.94 -1.72
N ALA A 268 -17.31 13.26 -1.92
CA ALA A 268 -16.84 14.24 -0.94
C ALA A 268 -17.82 14.41 0.25
N GLY A 269 -18.82 13.54 0.42
CA GLY A 269 -19.90 13.75 1.38
C GLY A 269 -20.32 12.57 2.26
N ILE A 270 -19.77 11.36 2.15
CA ILE A 270 -20.26 10.21 2.96
C ILE A 270 -19.12 9.48 3.67
N PRO A 271 -18.88 9.76 4.97
CA PRO A 271 -17.85 9.13 5.80
C PRO A 271 -18.01 7.60 5.98
N ALA A 272 -19.22 7.07 5.79
CA ALA A 272 -19.56 5.67 6.03
C ALA A 272 -18.80 4.68 5.13
N HIS A 273 -18.51 5.07 3.87
CA HIS A 273 -17.88 4.20 2.88
C HIS A 273 -16.37 3.97 3.06
N ARG A 274 -15.64 4.87 3.75
CA ARG A 274 -14.18 4.72 3.93
C ARG A 274 -13.79 3.65 4.94
N ARG A 275 -14.67 3.33 5.90
CA ARG A 275 -14.32 2.47 7.05
C ARG A 275 -14.51 0.96 6.80
N GLY A 276 -14.97 0.55 5.60
CA GLY A 276 -15.39 -0.83 5.33
C GLY A 276 -14.30 -1.80 4.83
N ALA A 277 -13.16 -1.30 4.35
CA ALA A 277 -12.22 -2.11 3.55
C ALA A 277 -11.09 -2.80 4.34
N PHE A 278 -10.90 -2.50 5.63
CA PHE A 278 -9.80 -3.05 6.43
C PHE A 278 -10.30 -3.54 7.79
N ARG A 279 -10.52 -4.85 7.91
CA ARG A 279 -10.45 -5.55 9.20
C ARG A 279 -9.71 -6.87 9.01
N ARG A 280 -8.68 -7.10 9.85
CA ARG A 280 -8.08 -8.43 10.05
C ARG A 280 -9.08 -9.34 10.78
N ARG A 281 -9.06 -10.63 10.46
CA ARG A 281 -9.77 -11.69 11.20
C ARG A 281 -9.33 -11.69 12.67
N PRO A 282 -10.23 -11.65 13.66
CA PRO A 282 -9.92 -12.05 15.02
C PRO A 282 -10.13 -13.57 15.16
N ASP A 283 -9.13 -14.21 15.77
CA ASP A 283 -9.13 -15.55 16.41
C ASP A 283 -9.78 -16.74 15.70
N GLN A 284 -8.91 -17.63 15.19
CA GLN A 284 -9.05 -19.06 15.46
C GLN A 284 -7.71 -19.60 15.95
N GLY A 285 -7.66 -19.92 17.25
CA GLY A 285 -6.60 -20.73 17.84
C GLY A 285 -6.86 -22.22 17.63
N GLY A 286 -5.78 -22.99 17.47
CA GLY A 286 -5.75 -24.46 17.42
C GLY A 286 -6.21 -25.03 16.06
N VAL A 287 -5.50 -25.90 15.35
CA VAL A 287 -4.62 -26.98 15.78
C VAL A 287 -3.61 -27.22 14.66
N CYS A 288 -2.31 -27.08 14.97
CA CYS A 288 -1.25 -27.59 14.10
C CYS A 288 -1.05 -29.08 14.37
N HIS A 289 -1.52 -29.94 13.46
CA HIS A 289 -1.06 -31.32 13.38
C HIS A 289 -0.91 -31.77 11.91
N ARG A 290 0.35 -31.81 11.45
CA ARG A 290 1.09 -32.99 10.95
C ARG A 290 2.13 -32.62 9.89
N ASN A 291 3.38 -32.71 10.33
CA ASN A 291 4.57 -33.21 9.63
C ASN A 291 4.28 -34.16 8.45
N VAL A 292 5.08 -34.05 7.38
CA VAL A 292 6.18 -34.99 7.02
C VAL A 292 7.17 -34.25 6.10
N GLY A 293 8.49 -34.32 6.38
CA GLY A 293 9.50 -34.06 5.33
C GLY A 293 10.85 -33.46 5.72
N ALA A 294 11.58 -34.12 6.62
CA ALA A 294 13.06 -34.24 6.73
C ALA A 294 14.01 -33.12 6.23
N GLY A 295 14.92 -32.69 7.12
CA GLY A 295 16.18 -32.06 6.76
C GLY A 295 16.90 -31.37 7.93
N HIS A 296 17.71 -32.13 8.67
CA HIS A 296 18.58 -31.70 9.77
C HIS A 296 19.38 -30.41 9.53
N GLN A 297 19.54 -29.57 10.57
CA GLN A 297 20.78 -29.50 11.37
C GLN A 297 20.66 -28.53 12.56
N HIS A 298 21.31 -28.92 13.65
CA HIS A 298 21.30 -28.38 15.00
C HIS A 298 21.84 -26.95 15.14
N ALA A 299 21.19 -26.15 15.99
CA ALA A 299 21.84 -25.21 16.91
C ALA A 299 20.90 -24.99 18.11
N GLY A 300 21.38 -25.32 19.32
CA GLY A 300 20.60 -25.21 20.57
C GLY A 300 20.40 -23.77 21.06
N PRO A 301 19.48 -23.53 22.01
CA PRO A 301 19.16 -22.19 22.51
C PRO A 301 20.04 -21.84 23.72
N PRO A 302 20.30 -20.55 23.95
CA PRO A 302 20.31 -20.07 25.34
C PRO A 302 19.69 -18.64 25.45
N PRO A 303 19.65 -18.01 26.64
CA PRO A 303 18.49 -17.97 27.54
C PRO A 303 17.99 -16.53 27.79
N TRP A 304 17.07 -16.35 28.76
CA TRP A 304 16.64 -15.09 29.41
C TRP A 304 15.39 -14.40 28.84
N CYS A 305 14.23 -14.96 29.20
CA CYS A 305 13.09 -14.17 29.66
C CYS A 305 13.17 -14.07 31.18
N SER A 306 13.39 -12.87 31.72
CA SER A 306 13.04 -12.50 33.10
C SER A 306 13.09 -10.99 33.28
N SER A 307 12.16 -10.49 34.12
CA SER A 307 11.92 -9.10 34.58
C SER A 307 11.44 -8.10 33.51
N GLY A 308 10.31 -7.39 33.63
CA GLY A 308 9.56 -6.99 34.82
C GLY A 308 9.82 -5.50 35.08
N TRP A 309 8.72 -4.74 35.23
CA TRP A 309 8.56 -3.27 35.22
C TRP A 309 8.27 -2.66 33.84
#